data_AF-A0A927DHP5-F1
#
_entry.id   AF-A0A927DHP5-F1
#
_cell.length_a   1.000
_cell.length_b   1.000
_cell.length_c   1.000
_cell.angle_alpha   90.00
_cell.angle_beta   90.00
_cell.angle_gamma   90.00
#
_symmetry.space_group_name_H-M   'P 1'
#
loop_
_entity.id
_entity.type
_entity.pdbx_description
1 polymer ?
#
loop_
_entity_poly.entity_id
_entity_poly.type
_entity_poly.pdbx_seq_one_letter_code
_entity_poly.pdbx_strand_id
1 'polypeptide(L)'
;MNSHDINEFESKGFFFKVLYKKLRKLVLKSTSATISVSENIRDSMEGYVDKNYLVPNGFSFDNSFPKKLKNRPNKIVFISTPGQYWQGLDIIVSLMSRLTNYTLDVVGWTKMTLSKNTLM
;
A
#
# COMPACT_ATOMS: atom_id res chain seq x y z
N MET A 1 9.62 5.07 3.69
CA MET A 1 8.82 4.65 4.85
C MET A 1 7.38 4.47 4.39
N ASN A 2 6.69 3.40 4.78
CA ASN A 2 5.27 3.22 4.45
C ASN A 2 4.42 4.10 5.40
N SER A 3 3.38 4.76 4.90
CA SER A 3 2.45 5.56 5.70
C SER A 3 1.58 4.71 6.66
N HIS A 4 1.53 3.39 6.45
CA HIS A 4 0.71 2.46 7.24
C HIS A 4 1.50 1.63 8.27
N ASP A 5 2.78 1.96 8.51
CA ASP A 5 3.66 1.26 9.45
C ASP A 5 3.10 1.23 10.88
N ILE A 6 2.48 2.32 11.33
CA ILE A 6 1.83 2.38 12.64
C ILE A 6 0.65 1.40 12.69
N ASN A 7 -0.20 1.39 11.66
CA ASN A 7 -1.42 0.56 11.61
C ASN A 7 -1.08 -0.94 11.61
N GLU A 8 -0.01 -1.34 10.93
CA GLU A 8 0.52 -2.70 10.99
C GLU A 8 0.84 -3.13 12.43
N PHE A 9 1.42 -2.25 13.25
CA PHE A 9 1.74 -2.53 14.65
C PHE A 9 0.53 -2.42 15.59
N GLU A 10 -0.54 -1.71 15.20
CA GLU A 10 -1.79 -1.69 15.99
C GLU A 10 -2.44 -3.07 16.09
N SER A 11 -2.31 -3.89 15.03
CA SER A 11 -2.81 -5.26 15.00
C SER A 11 -2.17 -6.18 16.07
N LYS A 12 -1.05 -5.77 16.68
CA LYS A 12 -0.30 -6.55 17.68
C LYS A 12 -0.63 -6.18 19.13
N GLY A 13 -1.48 -5.18 19.36
CA GLY A 13 -1.98 -4.80 20.70
C GLY A 13 -1.48 -3.44 21.21
N PHE A 14 -2.21 -2.90 22.19
CA PHE A 14 -2.04 -1.52 22.68
C PHE A 14 -0.64 -1.21 23.22
N PHE A 15 -0.06 -2.14 24.00
CA PHE A 15 1.29 -1.97 24.56
C PHE A 15 2.35 -1.79 23.46
N PHE A 16 2.31 -2.65 22.45
CA PHE A 16 3.24 -2.60 21.31
C PHE A 16 3.08 -1.31 20.51
N LYS A 17 1.85 -0.80 20.34
CA LYS A 17 1.59 0.49 19.69
C LYS A 17 2.29 1.64 20.43
N VAL A 18 2.17 1.70 21.76
CA VAL A 18 2.79 2.77 22.56
C VAL A 18 4.31 2.68 22.51
N LEU A 19 4.86 1.47 22.66
CA LEU A 19 6.29 1.22 22.57
C LEU A 19 6.85 1.59 21.19
N TYR A 20 6.18 1.15 20.11
CA TYR A 20 6.55 1.44 18.73
C TYR A 20 6.57 2.95 18.46
N LYS A 21 5.53 3.69 18.88
CA LYS A 21 5.49 5.16 18.71
C LYS A 21 6.68 5.85 19.38
N LYS A 22 7.06 5.43 20.60
CA LYS A 22 8.22 5.99 21.31
C LYS A 22 9.53 5.67 20.60
N LEU A 23 9.73 4.41 20.20
CA LEU A 23 10.93 3.99 19.48
C LEU A 23 11.05 4.68 18.13
N ARG A 24 9.97 4.74 17.34
CA ARG A 24 9.90 5.46 16.07
C ARG A 24 10.29 6.92 16.25
N LYS A 25 9.79 7.60 17.29
CA LYS A 25 10.16 8.99 17.59
C LYS A 25 11.65 9.14 17.88
N LEU A 26 12.22 8.26 18.70
CA LEU A 26 13.65 8.29 19.04
C LEU A 26 14.53 8.06 17.81
N VAL A 27 14.22 7.04 17.02
CA VAL A 27 14.96 6.71 15.80
C VAL A 27 14.89 7.86 14.81
N LEU A 28 13.69 8.37 14.51
CA LEU A 28 13.54 9.45 13.53
C LEU A 28 14.27 10.71 13.96
N LYS A 29 14.15 11.14 15.23
CA LYS A 29 14.87 12.31 15.76
C LYS A 29 16.40 12.19 15.69
N SER A 30 16.94 10.98 15.61
CA SER A 30 18.38 10.74 15.47
C SER A 30 18.88 10.83 14.02
N THR A 31 17.97 10.89 13.04
CA THR A 31 18.34 10.96 11.62
C THR A 31 18.68 12.38 11.19
N SER A 32 19.68 12.53 10.31
CA SER A 32 20.07 13.84 9.78
C SER A 32 19.12 14.37 8.72
N ALA A 33 18.47 13.48 7.97
CA ALA A 33 17.48 13.80 6.97
C ALA A 33 16.61 12.59 6.62
N THR A 34 15.43 12.84 6.06
CA THR A 34 14.53 11.84 5.49
C THR A 34 14.24 12.14 4.03
N ILE A 35 13.93 11.08 3.28
CA ILE A 35 13.44 11.15 1.91
C ILE A 35 12.06 10.50 1.88
N SER A 36 11.08 11.28 1.46
CA SER A 36 9.67 10.91 1.36
C SER A 36 9.27 10.79 -0.11
N VAL A 37 8.45 9.80 -0.44
CA VAL A 37 8.03 9.53 -1.84
C VAL A 37 6.72 10.22 -2.23
N SER A 38 6.02 10.80 -1.25
CA SER A 38 4.79 11.57 -1.44
C SER A 38 4.70 12.67 -0.38
N GLU A 39 3.85 13.68 -0.64
CA GLU A 39 3.58 14.77 0.31
C GLU A 39 3.00 14.23 1.63
N ASN A 40 2.01 13.34 1.58
CA ASN A 40 1.41 12.76 2.78
C ASN A 40 2.43 12.06 3.69
N ILE A 41 3.40 11.35 3.10
CA ILE A 41 4.47 10.71 3.88
C ILE A 41 5.41 11.79 4.44
N ARG A 42 5.73 12.83 3.65
CA ARG A 42 6.57 13.93 4.10
C ARG A 42 5.96 14.62 5.33
N ASP A 43 4.69 14.96 5.24
CA ASP A 43 3.95 15.64 6.31
C ASP A 43 3.86 14.75 7.56
N SER A 44 3.80 13.42 7.41
CA SER A 44 3.86 12.48 8.54
C SER A 44 5.19 12.47 9.32
N MET A 45 6.25 13.08 8.78
CA MET A 45 7.54 13.24 9.45
C MET A 45 7.73 14.61 10.09
N GLU A 46 6.77 15.53 9.92
CA GLU A 46 6.84 16.85 10.55
C GLU A 46 6.98 16.70 12.08
N GLY A 47 7.87 17.51 12.68
CA GLY A 47 8.18 17.44 14.11
C GLY A 47 9.04 16.23 14.54
N TYR A 48 9.40 15.33 13.62
CA TYR A 48 10.37 14.27 13.86
C TYR A 48 11.75 14.60 13.30
N VAL A 49 11.83 15.16 12.09
CA VAL A 49 13.08 15.46 11.38
C VAL A 49 12.95 16.79 10.64
N ASP A 50 13.91 17.70 10.86
CA ASP A 50 13.86 19.05 10.26
C ASP A 50 14.13 19.03 8.75
N LYS A 51 15.02 18.14 8.29
CA LYS A 51 15.36 17.98 6.88
C LYS A 51 14.59 16.81 6.28
N ASN A 52 13.52 17.11 5.56
CA ASN A 52 12.72 16.09 4.88
C ASN A 52 12.47 16.45 3.42
N TYR A 53 13.04 15.66 2.52
CA TYR A 53 13.00 15.90 1.07
C TYR A 53 11.92 15.05 0.41
N LEU A 54 11.17 15.64 -0.52
CA LEU A 54 10.24 14.91 -1.37
C LEU A 54 10.96 14.46 -2.65
N VAL A 55 11.17 13.16 -2.79
CA VAL A 55 11.70 12.53 -3.99
C VAL A 55 10.76 11.40 -4.39
N PRO A 56 9.84 11.64 -5.34
CA PRO A 56 8.90 10.62 -5.81
C PRO A 56 9.62 9.42 -6.42
N ASN A 57 9.03 8.24 -6.29
CA ASN A 57 9.55 7.06 -6.94
C ASN A 57 9.48 7.23 -8.46
N GLY A 58 10.61 7.02 -9.14
CA GLY A 58 10.65 6.86 -10.57
C GLY A 58 10.02 5.54 -11.01
N PHE A 59 9.59 5.48 -12.27
CA PHE A 59 9.19 4.24 -12.92
C PHE A 59 10.00 4.08 -14.21
N SER A 60 10.52 2.88 -14.45
CA SER A 60 11.18 2.55 -15.71
C SER A 60 10.19 1.82 -16.61
N PHE A 61 9.87 2.44 -17.74
CA PHE A 61 9.26 1.73 -18.85
C PHE A 61 10.39 1.18 -19.72
N ASP A 62 10.33 -0.10 -20.07
CA ASP A 62 10.87 -0.50 -21.37
C ASP A 62 10.02 0.25 -22.42
N ASN A 63 10.66 0.87 -23.42
CA ASN A 63 9.99 1.68 -24.45
C ASN A 63 8.93 0.90 -25.25
N SER A 64 8.71 -0.38 -24.96
CA SER A 64 7.54 -1.17 -25.31
C SER A 64 6.26 -0.66 -24.62
N PHE A 65 5.71 0.48 -25.05
CA PHE A 65 4.32 0.77 -24.74
C PHE A 65 3.43 -0.21 -25.52
N PRO A 66 2.58 -1.01 -24.85
CA PRO A 66 1.68 -1.90 -25.55
C PRO A 66 0.74 -1.07 -26.44
N LYS A 67 0.60 -1.50 -27.70
CA LYS A 67 -0.34 -0.86 -28.63
C LYS A 67 -1.73 -0.80 -28.00
N LYS A 68 -2.39 0.36 -28.09
CA LYS A 68 -3.76 0.54 -27.61
C LYS A 68 -4.65 -0.51 -28.29
N LEU A 69 -5.24 -1.40 -27.49
CA LEU A 69 -6.17 -2.41 -27.99
C LEU A 69 -7.43 -1.72 -28.56
N LYS A 70 -7.85 -2.14 -29.75
CA LYS A 70 -9.10 -1.65 -30.41
C LYS A 70 -10.35 -2.07 -29.63
N ASN A 71 -10.37 -3.30 -29.11
CA ASN A 71 -11.41 -3.82 -28.24
C ASN A 71 -10.82 -4.11 -26.87
N ARG A 72 -11.21 -3.34 -25.85
CA ARG A 72 -10.79 -3.60 -24.47
C ARG A 72 -11.83 -4.50 -23.80
N PRO A 73 -11.45 -5.66 -23.26
CA PRO A 73 -12.38 -6.45 -22.47
C PRO A 73 -12.82 -5.67 -21.23
N ASN A 74 -14.03 -5.95 -20.74
CA ASN A 74 -14.51 -5.45 -19.44
C ASN A 74 -13.76 -6.18 -18.33
N LYS A 75 -12.50 -5.78 -18.12
CA LYS A 75 -11.58 -6.38 -17.17
C LYS A 75 -11.02 -5.30 -16.26
N ILE A 76 -11.05 -5.58 -14.97
CA ILE A 76 -10.42 -4.79 -13.93
C ILE A 76 -9.23 -5.59 -13.44
N VAL A 77 -8.05 -4.98 -13.46
CA VAL A 77 -6.83 -5.58 -12.92
C VAL A 77 -6.54 -4.90 -11.59
N PHE A 78 -6.42 -5.70 -10.54
CA PHE A 78 -6.13 -5.24 -9.20
C PHE A 78 -4.82 -5.86 -8.70
N ILE A 79 -3.79 -5.03 -8.57
CA ILE A 79 -2.46 -5.46 -8.14
C ILE A 79 -2.33 -5.17 -6.65
N SER A 80 -2.17 -6.23 -5.85
CA SER A 80 -1.99 -6.11 -4.39
C SER A 80 -1.08 -7.22 -3.87
N THR A 81 -0.70 -7.10 -2.61
CA THR A 81 0.24 -7.98 -1.91
C THR A 81 -0.48 -8.66 -0.75
N PRO A 82 -0.36 -10.00 -0.62
CA PRO A 82 -0.87 -10.75 0.51
C PRO A 82 -0.44 -10.16 1.86
N GLY A 83 -1.39 -10.03 2.79
CA GLY A 83 -1.15 -9.50 4.14
C GLY A 83 -1.26 -7.98 4.28
N GLN A 84 -1.29 -7.23 3.17
CA GLN A 84 -1.40 -5.77 3.19
C GLN A 84 -2.86 -5.32 3.13
N TYR A 85 -3.60 -5.50 4.22
CA TYR A 85 -5.05 -5.24 4.27
C TYR A 85 -5.45 -3.82 3.85
N TRP A 86 -4.61 -2.81 4.09
CA TRP A 86 -4.86 -1.42 3.68
C TRP A 86 -4.89 -1.22 2.16
N GLN A 87 -4.48 -2.21 1.37
CA GLN A 87 -4.63 -2.16 -0.07
C GLN A 87 -6.09 -2.38 -0.52
N GLY A 88 -6.95 -2.94 0.34
CA GLY A 88 -8.41 -2.98 0.11
C GLY A 88 -8.90 -4.08 -0.83
N LEU A 89 -8.29 -5.28 -0.79
CA LEU A 89 -8.72 -6.42 -1.61
C LEU A 89 -10.17 -6.84 -1.30
N ASP A 90 -10.54 -6.84 -0.03
CA ASP A 90 -11.89 -7.11 0.46
C ASP A 90 -12.91 -6.14 -0.16
N ILE A 91 -12.57 -4.85 -0.21
CA ILE A 91 -13.42 -3.81 -0.77
C ILE A 91 -13.66 -4.05 -2.26
N ILE A 92 -12.60 -4.29 -3.04
CA ILE A 92 -12.76 -4.51 -4.48
C ILE A 92 -13.52 -5.80 -4.78
N VAL A 93 -13.29 -6.89 -4.03
CA VAL A 93 -14.05 -8.15 -4.19
C VAL A 93 -15.53 -7.93 -3.88
N SER A 94 -15.85 -7.19 -2.81
CA SER A 94 -17.22 -6.83 -2.47
C SER A 94 -17.88 -5.99 -3.56
N LEU A 95 -17.17 -5.00 -4.12
CA LEU A 95 -17.67 -4.21 -5.25
C LEU A 95 -17.93 -5.06 -6.49
N MET A 96 -17.06 -6.00 -6.79
CA MET A 96 -17.19 -6.87 -7.97
C MET A 96 -18.39 -7.81 -7.90
N SER A 97 -18.91 -8.13 -6.71
CA SER A 97 -20.17 -8.86 -6.56
C SER A 97 -21.38 -8.12 -7.19
N ARG A 98 -21.26 -6.79 -7.35
CA ARG A 98 -22.30 -5.93 -7.93
C ARG A 98 -22.02 -5.58 -9.40
N LEU A 99 -20.79 -5.81 -9.88
CA LEU A 99 -20.35 -5.49 -11.24
C LEU A 99 -20.24 -6.76 -12.09
N THR A 100 -21.39 -7.38 -12.38
CA THR A 100 -21.47 -8.67 -13.08
C THR A 100 -20.95 -8.65 -14.52
N ASN A 101 -20.87 -7.46 -15.14
CA ASN A 101 -20.37 -7.30 -16.51
C ASN A 101 -18.85 -7.15 -16.62
N TYR A 102 -18.12 -7.25 -15.50
CA TYR A 102 -16.67 -7.13 -15.44
C TYR A 102 -16.03 -8.39 -14.87
N THR A 103 -14.82 -8.68 -15.35
CA THR A 103 -13.93 -9.69 -14.77
C THR A 103 -12.88 -9.02 -13.89
N LEU A 104 -12.59 -9.59 -12.72
CA LEU A 104 -11.52 -9.11 -11.83
C LEU A 104 -10.33 -10.05 -11.91
N ASP A 105 -9.19 -9.52 -12.37
CA ASP A 105 -7.90 -10.20 -12.29
C ASP A 105 -7.12 -9.65 -11.09
N VAL A 106 -6.88 -10.49 -10.08
CA VAL A 106 -6.06 -10.12 -8.92
C VAL A 106 -4.63 -10.61 -9.12
N VAL A 107 -3.67 -9.68 -9.15
CA VAL A 107 -2.24 -9.97 -9.34
C VAL A 107 -1.51 -9.87 -8.01
N GLY A 108 -0.54 -10.76 -7.80
CA GLY A 108 0.27 -10.83 -6.57
C GLY A 108 -0.26 -11.83 -5.52
N TRP A 109 -1.37 -12.50 -5.82
CA TRP A 109 -2.02 -13.48 -4.92
C TRP A 109 -1.99 -14.88 -5.53
N THR A 110 -1.85 -15.90 -4.67
CA THR A 110 -2.05 -17.30 -5.07
C THR A 110 -3.49 -17.73 -4.77
N LYS A 111 -4.00 -18.77 -5.46
CA LYS A 111 -5.35 -19.32 -5.20
C LYS A 111 -5.57 -19.67 -3.72
N MET A 112 -4.54 -20.20 -3.06
CA MET A 112 -4.56 -20.56 -1.63
C MET A 112 -4.65 -19.33 -0.71
N THR A 113 -4.11 -18.18 -1.14
CA THR A 113 -4.16 -16.94 -0.37
C THR A 113 -5.57 -16.32 -0.42
N LEU A 114 -6.23 -16.40 -1.57
CA LEU A 114 -7.59 -15.88 -1.73
C LEU A 114 -8.58 -16.67 -0.86
N SER A 115 -8.51 -18.01 -0.85
CA SER A 115 -9.44 -18.84 -0.07
C SER A 115 -9.37 -18.62 1.44
N LYS A 116 -8.23 -18.16 1.98
CA LYS A 116 -8.08 -17.88 3.41
C LYS A 116 -8.71 -16.54 3.84
N ASN A 117 -8.82 -15.58 2.93
CA ASN A 117 -9.24 -14.20 3.24
C ASN A 117 -10.64 -13.85 2.72
N THR A 118 -11.32 -14.75 2.00
CA THR A 118 -12.70 -14.53 1.51
C THR A 118 -13.79 -15.00 2.50
N LEU A 119 -13.42 -15.53 3.67
CA LEU A 119 -14.35 -16.11 4.66
C LEU A 119 -14.18 -15.57 6.10
N MET A 120 -13.55 -14.41 6.28
CA MET A 120 -13.52 -13.70 7.57
C MET A 120 -14.01 -12.27 7.39
#